data_AF-A0A0D0HA99-F1
#
_entry.id   AF-A0A0D0HA99-F1
#
_cell.length_a   1.000
_cell.length_b   1.000
_cell.length_c   1.000
_cell.angle_alpha   90.00
_cell.angle_beta   90.00
_cell.angle_gamma   90.00
#
_symmetry.space_group_name_H-M   'P 1'
#
loop_
_entity.id
_entity.type
_entity.pdbx_description
1 polymer ?
#
loop_
_entity_poly.entity_id
_entity_poly.type
_entity_poly.pdbx_seq_one_letter_code
_entity_poly.pdbx_strand_id
1 'polypeptide(L)'
;MTDTGNDKINVLGKQTNWEDLYFYQKADIVYQMSFAFCNRFIHPYKDRTRDQIIQAARSCKQNIVEGLADGVTSSEMQMKLLNVARASLKELREDFEDYLKSRHLQYYIAGEERYNVMLDYCRHHNRLPDYEPFFDKWNDEQMCNYGLTLCHMIDKMMMSFMKRLEQEFITEGGIKERMHKARTGYRQQQDTRLKELETRLPELESELFKANAEMMKWKSSYEDLRQRALKSYYKQQEEISRLKALIEEMKKK
;
A
#
# COMPACT_ATOMS: atom_id res chain seq x y z
N MET A 1 25.80 -14.54 7.12
CA MET A 1 24.41 -14.78 6.67
C MET A 1 23.66 -13.48 6.87
N THR A 2 23.70 -12.60 5.88
CA THR A 2 22.89 -11.38 5.84
C THR A 2 21.64 -11.72 5.06
N ASP A 3 20.54 -11.80 5.80
CA ASP A 3 19.17 -11.86 5.31
C ASP A 3 18.94 -10.71 4.30
N THR A 4 19.01 -11.01 3.00
CA THR A 4 18.59 -10.07 1.97
C THR A 4 17.07 -10.09 1.98
N GLY A 5 16.52 -9.27 2.86
CA GLY A 5 15.11 -8.99 2.96
C GLY A 5 14.51 -8.88 1.56
N ASN A 6 13.57 -9.77 1.30
CA ASN A 6 12.71 -9.73 0.14
C ASN A 6 11.77 -8.53 0.32
N ASP A 7 12.31 -7.31 0.15
CA ASP A 7 11.54 -6.08 0.08
C ASP A 7 10.67 -6.21 -1.17
N LYS A 8 9.46 -6.72 -0.98
CA LYS A 8 8.47 -6.87 -2.02
C LYS A 8 8.24 -5.49 -2.61
N ILE A 9 8.83 -5.22 -3.78
CA ILE A 9 8.58 -4.00 -4.54
C ILE A 9 7.08 -3.94 -4.80
N ASN A 10 6.38 -3.09 -4.05
CA ASN A 10 4.94 -2.97 -4.15
C ASN A 10 4.64 -2.00 -5.30
N VAL A 11 4.39 -2.56 -6.48
CA VAL A 11 4.16 -1.79 -7.71
C VAL A 11 2.73 -1.27 -7.81
N LEU A 12 1.80 -1.95 -7.13
CA LEU A 12 0.40 -1.54 -7.07
C LEU A 12 0.26 -0.32 -6.14
N GLY A 13 -0.65 0.58 -6.51
CA GLY A 13 -0.99 1.70 -5.64
C GLY A 13 -1.53 1.21 -4.29
N LYS A 14 -1.30 1.98 -3.23
CA LYS A 14 -1.89 1.68 -1.91
C LYS A 14 -3.41 1.78 -2.03
N GLN A 15 -4.11 0.67 -1.78
CA GLN A 15 -5.57 0.67 -1.76
C GLN A 15 -6.05 1.59 -0.64
N THR A 16 -6.74 2.66 -1.01
CA THR A 16 -7.37 3.57 -0.04
C THR A 16 -8.74 3.01 0.28
N ASN A 17 -9.01 2.73 1.55
CA ASN A 17 -10.36 2.36 1.97
C ASN A 17 -11.26 3.60 1.84
N TRP A 18 -12.24 3.55 0.94
CA TRP A 18 -13.14 4.68 0.69
C TRP A 18 -14.00 5.00 1.92
N GLU A 19 -14.27 4.01 2.78
CA GLU A 19 -15.08 4.20 4.00
C GLU A 19 -14.42 5.13 5.01
N ASP A 20 -13.10 5.30 4.93
CA ASP A 20 -12.31 6.20 5.77
C ASP A 20 -12.21 7.62 5.21
N LEU A 21 -12.62 7.82 3.94
CA LEU A 21 -12.57 9.14 3.31
C LEU A 21 -13.79 9.97 3.71
N TYR A 22 -13.54 11.07 4.40
CA TYR A 22 -14.61 11.97 4.86
C TYR A 22 -15.53 12.49 3.73
N PHE A 23 -15.01 12.70 2.52
CA PHE A 23 -15.86 13.12 1.39
C PHE A 23 -16.80 11.99 0.91
N TYR A 24 -16.38 10.73 1.03
CA TYR A 24 -17.25 9.59 0.77
C TYR A 24 -18.31 9.45 1.86
N GLN A 25 -17.90 9.57 3.14
CA GLN A 25 -18.84 9.50 4.26
C GLN A 25 -19.93 10.59 4.15
N LYS A 26 -19.55 11.82 3.77
CA LYS A 26 -20.49 12.90 3.45
C LYS A 26 -21.34 12.62 2.21
N ALA A 27 -20.78 12.03 1.16
CA ALA A 27 -21.55 11.64 -0.02
C ALA A 27 -22.62 10.58 0.33
N ASP A 28 -22.34 9.67 1.26
CA ASP A 28 -23.33 8.73 1.77
C ASP A 28 -24.44 9.41 2.57
N ILE A 29 -24.10 10.35 3.46
CA ILE A 29 -25.09 11.19 4.15
C ILE A 29 -26.00 11.89 3.15
N VAL A 30 -25.42 12.54 2.13
CA VAL A 30 -26.17 13.26 1.11
C VAL A 30 -27.09 12.32 0.33
N TYR A 31 -26.65 11.11 -0.01
CA TYR A 31 -27.51 10.11 -0.64
C TYR A 31 -28.72 9.72 0.21
N GLN A 32 -28.50 9.38 1.49
CA GLN A 32 -29.59 9.00 2.39
C GLN A 32 -30.54 10.18 2.66
N MET A 33 -29.98 11.37 2.84
CA MET A 33 -30.72 12.61 3.01
C MET A 33 -31.56 12.95 1.78
N SER A 34 -31.03 12.78 0.57
CA SER A 34 -31.76 12.96 -0.69
C SER A 34 -32.96 12.02 -0.78
N PHE A 35 -32.83 10.78 -0.32
CA PHE A 35 -33.95 9.84 -0.22
C PHE A 35 -35.04 10.35 0.74
N ALA A 36 -34.65 10.75 1.96
CA ALA A 36 -35.59 11.29 2.94
C ALA A 36 -36.26 12.59 2.45
N PHE A 37 -35.47 13.49 1.86
CA PHE A 37 -35.95 14.74 1.26
C PHE A 37 -36.98 14.48 0.18
N CYS A 38 -36.66 13.62 -0.78
CA CYS A 38 -37.58 13.28 -1.87
C CYS A 38 -38.85 12.60 -1.36
N ASN A 39 -38.76 11.73 -0.36
CA ASN A 39 -39.93 11.06 0.21
C ASN A 39 -40.87 12.03 0.94
N ARG A 40 -40.33 13.09 1.56
CA ARG A 40 -41.10 14.04 2.37
C ARG A 40 -41.61 15.24 1.57
N PHE A 41 -40.84 15.72 0.60
CA PHE A 41 -41.05 17.05 0.00
C PHE A 41 -41.22 17.05 -1.52
N ILE A 42 -41.03 15.90 -2.19
CA ILE A 42 -41.23 15.77 -3.63
C ILE A 42 -42.39 14.81 -3.92
N HIS A 43 -43.35 15.25 -4.74
CA HIS A 43 -44.53 14.46 -5.02
C HIS A 43 -44.18 13.20 -5.85
N PRO A 44 -44.54 11.97 -5.43
CA PRO A 44 -44.06 10.73 -6.03
C PRO A 44 -44.36 10.55 -7.52
N TYR A 45 -45.49 11.07 -8.00
CA TYR A 45 -46.03 10.78 -9.34
C TYR A 45 -46.08 11.97 -10.29
N LYS A 46 -45.62 13.15 -9.84
CA LYS A 46 -45.77 14.39 -10.62
C LYS A 46 -44.43 14.99 -11.04
N ASP A 47 -43.33 14.46 -10.51
CA ASP A 47 -42.06 15.16 -10.60
C ASP A 47 -40.89 14.21 -10.94
N ARG A 48 -40.37 14.36 -12.16
CA ARG A 48 -39.15 13.63 -12.62
C ARG A 48 -37.93 14.04 -11.80
N THR A 49 -37.99 15.17 -11.10
CA THR A 49 -36.93 15.67 -10.22
C THR A 49 -36.62 14.73 -9.07
N ARG A 50 -37.60 13.93 -8.60
CA ARG A 50 -37.34 12.90 -7.56
C ARG A 50 -36.26 11.91 -8.00
N ASP A 51 -36.44 11.33 -9.19
CA ASP A 51 -35.50 10.33 -9.70
C ASP A 51 -34.16 10.97 -10.05
N GLN A 52 -34.16 12.21 -10.55
CA GLN A 52 -32.94 12.96 -10.86
C GLN A 52 -32.08 13.21 -9.61
N ILE A 53 -32.68 13.74 -8.55
CA ILE A 53 -31.98 13.98 -7.26
C ILE A 53 -31.39 12.68 -6.70
N ILE A 54 -32.20 11.62 -6.64
CA ILE A 54 -31.77 10.33 -6.08
C ILE A 54 -30.65 9.72 -6.93
N GLN A 55 -30.76 9.75 -8.26
CA GLN A 55 -29.76 9.19 -9.16
C GLN A 55 -28.48 10.02 -9.16
N ALA A 56 -28.53 11.34 -9.10
CA ALA A 56 -27.36 12.20 -9.01
C ALA A 56 -26.58 11.89 -7.71
N ALA A 57 -27.27 11.80 -6.57
CA ALA A 57 -26.65 11.45 -5.30
C ALA A 57 -26.05 10.04 -5.30
N ARG A 58 -26.78 9.05 -5.84
CA ARG A 58 -26.30 7.67 -5.99
C ARG A 58 -25.07 7.60 -6.89
N SER A 59 -25.14 8.23 -8.07
CA SER A 59 -24.07 8.27 -9.05
C SER A 59 -22.80 8.87 -8.46
N CYS A 60 -22.91 9.97 -7.70
CA CYS A 60 -21.78 10.58 -7.01
C CYS A 60 -21.06 9.57 -6.11
N LYS A 61 -21.79 8.93 -5.17
CA LYS A 61 -21.21 7.97 -4.23
C LYS A 61 -20.62 6.75 -4.94
N GLN A 62 -21.31 6.19 -5.95
CA GLN A 62 -20.85 4.99 -6.67
C GLN A 62 -19.58 5.25 -7.47
N ASN A 63 -19.51 6.37 -8.20
CA ASN A 63 -18.30 6.72 -8.94
C ASN A 63 -17.09 6.99 -8.03
N ILE A 64 -17.30 7.42 -6.77
CA ILE A 64 -16.22 7.48 -5.78
C ILE A 64 -15.69 6.07 -5.45
N VAL A 65 -16.58 5.11 -5.20
CA VAL A 65 -16.22 3.72 -4.87
C VAL A 65 -15.49 3.08 -6.05
N GLU A 66 -16.09 3.14 -7.24
CA GLU A 66 -15.51 2.59 -8.48
C GLU A 66 -14.15 3.23 -8.77
N GLY A 67 -14.04 4.57 -8.67
CA GLY A 67 -12.78 5.28 -8.91
C GLY A 67 -11.66 4.90 -7.95
N LEU A 68 -11.99 4.57 -6.69
CA LEU A 68 -11.00 4.15 -5.70
C LEU A 68 -10.64 2.66 -5.80
N ALA A 69 -11.60 1.80 -6.15
CA ALA A 69 -11.37 0.38 -6.39
C ALA A 69 -10.54 0.16 -7.66
N ASP A 70 -10.93 0.77 -8.78
CA ASP A 70 -10.27 0.61 -10.08
C ASP A 70 -8.95 1.39 -10.17
N GLY A 71 -8.81 2.46 -9.37
CA GLY A 71 -7.60 3.28 -9.28
C GLY A 71 -6.35 2.54 -8.87
N VAL A 72 -6.50 1.38 -8.23
CA VAL A 72 -5.38 0.46 -7.94
C VAL A 72 -4.69 -0.03 -9.22
N THR A 73 -5.44 -0.12 -10.32
CA THR A 73 -4.99 -0.66 -11.61
C THR A 73 -4.87 0.40 -12.71
N SER A 74 -5.57 1.54 -12.59
CA SER A 74 -5.50 2.63 -13.56
C SER A 74 -5.77 4.01 -12.95
N SER A 75 -4.71 4.83 -12.88
CA SER A 75 -4.81 6.24 -12.46
C SER A 75 -5.71 7.07 -13.38
N GLU A 76 -5.72 6.77 -14.68
CA GLU A 76 -6.58 7.45 -15.66
C GLU A 76 -8.07 7.17 -15.38
N MET A 77 -8.41 5.90 -15.16
CA MET A 77 -9.79 5.49 -14.86
C MET A 77 -10.27 6.09 -13.53
N GLN A 78 -9.41 6.09 -12.51
CA GLN A 78 -9.69 6.77 -11.25
C GLN A 78 -10.01 8.25 -11.45
N MET A 79 -9.17 8.99 -12.18
CA MET A 79 -9.40 10.40 -12.45
C MET A 79 -10.70 10.64 -13.22
N LYS A 80 -11.01 9.79 -14.20
CA LYS A 80 -12.26 9.85 -14.97
C LYS A 80 -13.48 9.66 -14.07
N LEU A 81 -13.50 8.60 -13.27
CA LEU A 81 -14.63 8.28 -12.38
C LEU A 81 -14.81 9.34 -11.28
N LEU A 82 -13.72 9.85 -10.70
CA LEU A 82 -13.80 10.96 -9.74
C LEU A 82 -14.35 12.25 -10.39
N ASN A 83 -14.04 12.52 -11.66
CA ASN A 83 -14.65 13.62 -12.40
C ASN A 83 -16.15 13.40 -12.64
N VAL A 84 -16.58 12.18 -12.96
CA VAL A 84 -18.01 11.84 -13.10
C VAL A 84 -18.72 12.02 -11.76
N ALA A 85 -18.13 11.57 -10.65
CA ALA A 85 -18.68 11.79 -9.31
C ALA A 85 -18.88 13.27 -8.98
N ARG A 86 -17.92 14.13 -9.36
CA ARG A 86 -18.04 15.59 -9.20
C ARG A 86 -19.13 16.20 -10.09
N ALA A 87 -19.28 15.72 -11.32
CA ALA A 87 -20.34 16.16 -12.21
C ALA A 87 -21.72 15.83 -11.62
N SER A 88 -21.94 14.59 -11.16
CA SER A 88 -23.18 14.20 -10.49
C SER A 88 -23.44 14.96 -9.19
N LEU A 89 -22.39 15.28 -8.43
CA LEU A 89 -22.52 16.12 -7.23
C LEU A 89 -22.96 17.56 -7.58
N LYS A 90 -22.46 18.10 -8.70
CA LYS A 90 -22.85 19.42 -9.19
C LYS A 90 -24.31 19.44 -9.62
N GLU A 91 -24.77 18.42 -10.34
CA GLU A 91 -26.18 18.25 -10.70
C GLU A 91 -27.06 18.23 -9.44
N LEU A 92 -26.70 17.43 -8.44
CA LEU A 92 -27.43 17.37 -7.18
C LEU A 92 -27.45 18.72 -6.44
N ARG A 93 -26.35 19.46 -6.48
CA ARG A 93 -26.29 20.80 -5.88
C ARG A 93 -27.26 21.74 -6.60
N GLU A 94 -27.27 21.73 -7.93
CA GLU A 94 -28.20 22.52 -8.74
C GLU A 94 -29.66 22.15 -8.43
N ASP A 95 -29.98 20.87 -8.25
CA ASP A 95 -31.33 20.44 -7.85
C ASP A 95 -31.76 21.04 -6.49
N PHE A 96 -30.88 21.07 -5.49
CA PHE A 96 -31.19 21.71 -4.20
C PHE A 96 -31.32 23.23 -4.33
N GLU A 97 -30.48 23.88 -5.15
CA GLU A 97 -30.58 25.32 -5.41
C GLU A 97 -31.89 25.67 -6.10
N ASP A 98 -32.29 24.89 -7.11
CA ASP A 98 -33.50 25.11 -7.89
C ASP A 98 -34.75 24.82 -7.06
N TYR A 99 -34.69 23.85 -6.14
CA TYR A 99 -35.76 23.63 -5.17
C TYR A 99 -35.99 24.86 -4.29
N LEU A 100 -34.93 25.45 -3.72
CA LEU A 100 -35.03 26.66 -2.90
C LEU A 100 -35.57 27.84 -3.72
N LYS A 101 -35.02 28.09 -4.91
CA LYS A 101 -35.44 29.18 -5.81
C LYS A 101 -36.90 29.06 -6.21
N SER A 102 -37.32 27.89 -6.70
CA SER A 102 -38.67 27.65 -7.23
C SER A 102 -39.77 27.78 -6.17
N ARG A 103 -39.42 27.62 -4.88
CA ARG A 103 -40.35 27.70 -3.74
C ARG A 103 -40.15 28.96 -2.88
N HIS A 104 -39.30 29.89 -3.32
CA HIS A 104 -39.00 31.14 -2.61
C HIS A 104 -38.48 30.93 -1.18
N LEU A 105 -37.75 29.83 -0.95
CA LEU A 105 -37.11 29.52 0.31
C LEU A 105 -35.76 30.25 0.42
N GLN A 106 -35.27 30.42 1.64
CA GLN A 106 -34.07 31.21 1.91
C GLN A 106 -32.80 30.37 1.86
N TYR A 107 -31.76 30.96 1.28
CA TYR A 107 -30.39 30.48 1.45
C TYR A 107 -29.87 30.90 2.82
N TYR A 108 -29.12 30.02 3.47
CA TYR A 108 -28.36 30.37 4.65
C TYR A 108 -27.10 31.10 4.20
N ILE A 109 -26.94 32.35 4.63
CA ILE A 109 -25.87 33.23 4.17
C ILE A 109 -24.86 33.51 5.28
N ALA A 110 -23.61 33.74 4.87
CA ALA A 110 -22.53 34.07 5.80
C ALA A 110 -22.88 35.32 6.63
N GLY A 111 -22.70 35.23 7.94
CA GLY A 111 -23.07 36.27 8.90
C GLY A 111 -24.34 35.96 9.69
N GLU A 112 -25.18 35.04 9.23
CA GLU A 112 -26.33 34.57 10.00
C GLU A 112 -25.93 33.50 11.03
N GLU A 113 -26.57 33.50 12.20
CA GLU A 113 -26.36 32.49 13.24
C GLU A 113 -26.67 31.07 12.71
N ARG A 114 -27.81 30.90 12.02
CA ARG A 114 -28.22 29.60 11.44
C ARG A 114 -27.20 29.05 10.43
N TYR A 115 -26.58 29.93 9.63
CA TYR A 115 -25.53 29.54 8.70
C TYR A 115 -24.29 29.05 9.43
N ASN A 116 -23.84 29.80 10.45
CA ASN A 116 -22.66 29.44 11.22
C ASN A 116 -22.85 28.11 11.97
N VAL A 117 -24.02 27.90 12.58
CA VAL A 117 -24.37 26.64 13.26
C VAL A 117 -24.36 25.47 12.28
N MET A 118 -25.02 25.60 11.14
CA MET A 118 -25.02 24.55 10.10
C MET A 118 -23.61 24.26 9.59
N LEU A 119 -22.84 25.31 9.28
CA LEU A 119 -21.50 25.18 8.74
C LEU A 119 -20.55 24.50 9.75
N ASP A 120 -20.61 24.89 11.02
CA ASP A 120 -19.83 24.29 12.09
C ASP A 120 -20.19 22.81 12.31
N TYR A 121 -21.50 22.51 12.34
CA TYR A 121 -21.99 21.13 12.44
C TYR A 121 -21.43 20.26 11.31
N CYS A 122 -21.57 20.74 10.07
CA CYS A 122 -21.09 20.02 8.89
C CYS A 122 -19.56 19.88 8.83
N ARG A 123 -18.78 20.72 9.51
CA ARG A 123 -17.32 20.57 9.57
C ARG A 123 -16.89 19.42 10.48
N HIS A 124 -17.59 19.23 11.57
CA HIS A 124 -17.18 18.29 12.63
C HIS A 124 -17.85 16.92 12.53
N HIS A 125 -18.97 16.80 11.83
CA HIS A 125 -19.72 15.55 11.69
C HIS A 125 -19.59 14.99 10.28
N ASN A 126 -19.33 13.69 10.18
CA ASN A 126 -19.11 13.01 8.91
C ASN A 126 -19.91 11.71 8.78
N ARG A 127 -20.61 11.27 9.83
CA ARG A 127 -21.24 9.95 9.84
C ARG A 127 -22.76 10.08 9.78
N LEU A 128 -23.41 9.11 9.14
CA LEU A 128 -24.87 9.08 9.01
C LEU A 128 -25.63 9.20 10.35
N PRO A 129 -25.22 8.54 11.45
CA PRO A 129 -25.90 8.67 12.74
C PRO A 129 -25.95 10.11 13.29
N ASP A 130 -25.04 10.98 12.85
CA ASP A 130 -25.05 12.39 13.22
C ASP A 130 -26.17 13.16 12.51
N TYR A 131 -26.68 12.67 11.38
CA TYR A 131 -27.63 13.39 10.52
C TYR A 131 -29.02 12.75 10.49
N GLU A 132 -29.08 11.42 10.52
CA GLU A 132 -30.32 10.65 10.42
C GLU A 132 -31.42 11.11 11.42
N PRO A 133 -31.11 11.42 12.71
CA PRO A 133 -32.13 11.89 13.65
C PRO A 133 -32.79 13.23 13.28
N PHE A 134 -32.21 13.97 12.33
CA PHE A 134 -32.74 15.25 11.84
C PHE A 134 -33.56 15.10 10.56
N PHE A 135 -33.45 13.98 9.84
CA PHE A 135 -34.10 13.81 8.53
C PHE A 135 -35.63 13.88 8.59
N ASP A 136 -36.24 13.54 9.72
CA ASP A 136 -37.69 13.69 9.94
C ASP A 136 -38.08 15.01 10.59
N LYS A 137 -37.11 15.75 11.14
CA LYS A 137 -37.33 16.99 11.91
C LYS A 137 -37.14 18.24 11.08
N TRP A 138 -36.13 18.25 10.21
CA TRP A 138 -35.85 19.40 9.36
C TRP A 138 -37.00 19.65 8.39
N ASN A 139 -37.27 20.93 8.15
CA ASN A 139 -38.10 21.34 7.02
C ASN A 139 -37.30 21.24 5.71
N ASP A 140 -38.00 21.48 4.60
CA ASP A 140 -37.43 21.48 3.26
C ASP A 140 -36.29 22.51 3.10
N GLU A 141 -36.47 23.74 3.60
CA GLU A 141 -35.42 24.78 3.58
C GLU A 141 -34.15 24.33 4.30
N GLN A 142 -34.27 23.72 5.48
CA GLN A 142 -33.15 23.19 6.27
C GLN A 142 -32.45 22.06 5.52
N MET A 143 -33.19 21.05 5.04
CA MET A 143 -32.59 19.92 4.33
C MET A 143 -31.84 20.38 3.07
N CYS A 144 -32.41 21.30 2.30
CA CYS A 144 -31.74 21.87 1.13
C CYS A 144 -30.45 22.63 1.51
N ASN A 145 -30.47 23.47 2.53
CA ASN A 145 -29.29 24.23 2.95
C ASN A 145 -28.16 23.32 3.49
N TYR A 146 -28.50 22.28 4.24
CA TYR A 146 -27.54 21.25 4.65
C TYR A 146 -27.01 20.46 3.44
N GLY A 147 -27.88 20.11 2.48
CA GLY A 147 -27.50 19.49 1.21
C GLY A 147 -26.50 20.30 0.42
N LEU A 148 -26.77 21.58 0.19
CA LEU A 148 -25.86 22.50 -0.49
C LEU A 148 -24.51 22.58 0.21
N THR A 149 -24.53 22.75 1.53
CA THR A 149 -23.30 22.87 2.34
C THR A 149 -22.46 21.61 2.26
N LEU A 150 -23.07 20.44 2.38
CA LEU A 150 -22.38 19.16 2.24
C LEU A 150 -21.84 18.97 0.82
N CYS A 151 -22.61 19.30 -0.23
CA CYS A 151 -22.14 19.25 -1.62
C CYS A 151 -20.90 20.13 -1.84
N HIS A 152 -20.88 21.37 -1.31
CA HIS A 152 -19.71 22.24 -1.39
C HIS A 152 -18.49 21.67 -0.65
N MET A 153 -18.69 21.07 0.52
CA MET A 153 -17.62 20.42 1.28
C MET A 153 -17.05 19.22 0.52
N ILE A 154 -17.92 18.33 0.02
CA ILE A 154 -17.53 17.15 -0.76
C ILE A 154 -16.72 17.59 -1.99
N ASP A 155 -17.19 18.56 -2.78
CA ASP A 155 -16.47 19.03 -3.97
C ASP A 155 -15.08 19.59 -3.62
N LYS A 156 -14.97 20.40 -2.56
CA LYS A 156 -13.68 20.93 -2.09
C LYS A 156 -12.71 19.83 -1.68
N MET A 157 -13.21 18.81 -0.99
CA MET A 157 -12.40 17.68 -0.53
C MET A 157 -11.97 16.80 -1.71
N MET A 158 -12.88 16.53 -2.64
CA MET A 158 -12.58 15.80 -3.87
C MET A 158 -11.56 16.53 -4.74
N MET A 159 -11.69 17.85 -4.92
CA MET A 159 -10.68 18.64 -5.63
C MET A 159 -9.29 18.54 -4.99
N SER A 160 -9.21 18.60 -3.66
CA SER A 160 -7.95 18.48 -2.94
C SER A 160 -7.35 17.08 -3.10
N PHE A 161 -8.19 16.04 -3.04
CA PHE A 161 -7.79 14.66 -3.26
C PHE A 161 -7.29 14.41 -4.68
N MET A 162 -7.99 14.91 -5.69
CA MET A 162 -7.61 14.79 -7.10
C MET A 162 -6.29 15.51 -7.39
N LYS A 163 -6.07 16.70 -6.83
CA LYS A 163 -4.78 17.40 -6.96
C LYS A 163 -3.61 16.56 -6.41
N ARG A 164 -3.81 15.86 -5.30
CA ARG A 164 -2.80 14.93 -4.77
C ARG A 164 -2.55 13.78 -5.74
N LEU A 165 -3.60 13.15 -6.28
CA LEU A 165 -3.46 12.08 -7.27
C LEU A 165 -2.72 12.55 -8.54
N GLU A 166 -2.98 13.78 -8.98
CA GLU A 166 -2.29 14.38 -10.12
C GLU A 166 -0.80 14.57 -9.82
N GLN A 167 -0.45 15.07 -8.64
CA GLN A 167 0.95 15.18 -8.21
C GLN A 167 1.63 13.82 -8.12
N GLU A 168 0.98 12.81 -7.55
CA GLU A 168 1.49 11.43 -7.48
C GLU A 168 1.73 10.87 -8.88
N PHE A 169 0.83 11.12 -9.83
CA PHE A 169 1.02 10.73 -11.22
C PHE A 169 2.24 11.43 -11.86
N ILE A 170 2.42 12.73 -11.62
CA ILE A 170 3.57 13.50 -12.12
C ILE A 170 4.90 13.00 -11.52
N THR A 171 4.93 12.68 -10.22
CA THR A 171 6.18 12.32 -9.52
C THR A 171 6.52 10.84 -9.64
N GLU A 172 5.54 9.94 -9.66
CA GLU A 172 5.74 8.50 -9.63
C GLU A 172 5.46 7.82 -10.97
N GLY A 173 4.81 8.51 -11.90
CA GLY A 173 4.36 7.96 -13.19
C GLY A 173 3.16 7.02 -13.04
N GLY A 174 2.62 6.57 -14.17
CA GLY A 174 1.54 5.58 -14.19
C GLY A 174 1.98 4.18 -13.74
N ILE A 175 1.03 3.28 -13.50
CA ILE A 175 1.33 1.89 -13.07
C ILE A 175 2.26 1.17 -14.07
N LYS A 176 2.06 1.36 -15.38
CA LYS A 176 2.93 0.76 -16.41
C LYS A 176 4.38 1.24 -16.29
N GLU A 177 4.57 2.52 -16.00
CA GLU A 177 5.90 3.11 -15.82
C GLU A 177 6.55 2.60 -14.55
N ARG A 178 5.80 2.53 -13.44
CA ARG A 178 6.27 1.93 -12.18
C ARG A 178 6.63 0.45 -12.35
N MET A 179 5.82 -0.33 -13.07
CA MET A 179 6.10 -1.73 -13.42
C MET A 179 7.37 -1.84 -14.26
N HIS A 180 7.54 -0.99 -15.26
CA HIS A 180 8.74 -1.00 -16.10
C HIS A 180 9.98 -0.66 -15.28
N LYS A 181 9.93 0.40 -14.46
CA LYS A 181 11.03 0.81 -13.57
C LYS A 181 11.40 -0.29 -12.58
N ALA A 182 10.41 -0.92 -11.93
CA ALA A 182 10.63 -2.03 -11.01
C ALA A 182 11.27 -3.24 -11.72
N ARG A 183 10.78 -3.59 -12.91
CA ARG A 183 11.32 -4.70 -13.71
C ARG A 183 12.76 -4.42 -14.15
N THR A 184 13.05 -3.21 -14.63
CA THR A 184 14.40 -2.83 -15.09
C THR A 184 15.38 -2.77 -13.92
N GLY A 185 14.97 -2.23 -12.77
CA GLY A 185 15.78 -2.22 -11.55
C GLY A 185 16.12 -3.63 -11.05
N TYR A 186 15.14 -4.55 -11.03
CA TYR A 186 15.37 -5.94 -10.65
C TYR A 186 16.38 -6.63 -11.58
N ARG A 187 16.26 -6.41 -12.90
CA ARG A 187 17.22 -6.94 -13.88
C ARG A 187 18.62 -6.40 -13.68
N GLN A 188 18.76 -5.09 -13.48
CA GLN A 188 20.07 -4.47 -13.22
C GLN A 188 20.72 -5.02 -11.94
N GLN A 189 19.95 -5.23 -10.87
CA GLN A 189 20.47 -5.85 -9.65
C GLN A 189 20.94 -7.28 -9.89
N GLN A 190 20.18 -8.08 -10.68
CA GLN A 190 20.62 -9.41 -11.07
C GLN A 190 21.90 -9.38 -11.91
N ASP A 191 21.99 -8.49 -12.89
CA ASP A 191 23.16 -8.34 -13.76
C ASP A 191 24.40 -7.91 -12.96
N THR A 192 24.26 -6.97 -12.01
CA THR A 192 25.35 -6.55 -11.12
C THR A 192 25.80 -7.71 -10.23
N ARG A 193 24.87 -8.43 -9.60
CA ARG A 193 25.19 -9.59 -8.76
C ARG A 193 25.87 -10.70 -9.56
N LEU A 194 25.44 -10.94 -10.79
CA LEU A 194 26.06 -11.91 -11.68
C LEU A 194 27.51 -11.51 -11.99
N LYS A 195 27.75 -10.25 -12.38
CA LYS A 195 29.11 -9.73 -12.60
C LYS A 195 30.01 -9.83 -11.38
N GLU A 196 29.48 -9.54 -10.19
CA GLU A 196 30.21 -9.71 -8.93
C GLU A 196 30.61 -11.18 -8.72
N LEU A 197 29.70 -12.13 -8.95
CA LEU A 197 29.98 -13.56 -8.84
C LEU A 197 30.99 -14.04 -9.89
N GLU A 198 30.87 -13.59 -11.13
CA GLU A 198 31.80 -13.89 -12.22
C GLU A 198 33.21 -13.40 -11.91
N THR A 199 33.34 -12.26 -11.24
CA THR A 199 34.64 -11.70 -10.82
C THR A 199 35.25 -12.49 -9.66
N ARG A 200 34.41 -12.93 -8.72
CA ARG A 200 34.87 -13.63 -7.49
C ARG A 200 35.18 -15.10 -7.70
N LEU A 201 34.58 -15.73 -8.73
CA LEU A 201 34.78 -17.14 -9.05
C LEU A 201 36.26 -17.49 -9.26
N PRO A 202 37.02 -16.80 -10.12
CA PRO A 202 38.44 -17.07 -10.31
C PRO A 202 39.29 -16.88 -9.05
N GLU A 203 38.96 -15.89 -8.22
CA GLU A 203 39.67 -15.61 -6.97
C GLU A 203 39.50 -16.79 -5.99
N LEU A 204 38.26 -17.24 -5.81
CA LEU A 204 37.91 -18.41 -4.99
C LEU A 204 38.56 -19.71 -5.52
N GLU A 205 38.58 -19.91 -6.83
CA GLU A 205 39.26 -21.05 -7.46
C GLU A 205 40.77 -21.02 -7.18
N SER A 206 41.40 -19.84 -7.25
CA SER A 206 42.82 -19.67 -6.93
C SER A 206 43.12 -19.93 -5.46
N GLU A 207 42.28 -19.42 -4.55
CA GLU A 207 42.40 -19.67 -3.11
C GLU A 207 42.23 -21.16 -2.78
N LEU A 208 41.22 -21.82 -3.36
CA LEU A 208 41.02 -23.27 -3.22
C LEU A 208 42.22 -24.06 -3.72
N PHE A 209 42.80 -23.66 -4.86
CA PHE A 209 44.00 -24.31 -5.38
C PHE A 209 45.17 -24.20 -4.40
N LYS A 210 45.43 -22.99 -3.85
CA LYS A 210 46.51 -22.77 -2.87
C LYS A 210 46.28 -23.57 -1.59
N ALA A 211 45.08 -23.51 -1.03
CA ALA A 211 44.70 -24.24 0.17
C ALA A 211 44.86 -25.76 -0.02
N ASN A 212 44.45 -26.28 -1.18
CA ASN A 212 44.64 -27.70 -1.53
C ASN A 212 46.12 -28.08 -1.64
N ALA A 213 46.94 -27.22 -2.24
CA ALA A 213 48.39 -27.45 -2.33
C ALA A 213 49.06 -27.47 -0.95
N GLU A 214 48.67 -26.55 -0.05
CA GLU A 214 49.14 -26.53 1.34
C GLU A 214 48.68 -27.76 2.12
N MET A 215 47.42 -28.14 1.98
CA MET A 215 46.88 -29.37 2.58
C MET A 215 47.67 -30.60 2.13
N MET A 216 48.00 -30.72 0.84
CA MET A 216 48.82 -31.83 0.33
C MET A 216 50.23 -31.84 0.94
N LYS A 217 50.88 -30.67 1.08
CA LYS A 217 52.19 -30.57 1.75
C LYS A 217 52.10 -31.03 3.20
N TRP A 218 51.11 -30.53 3.94
CA TRP A 218 50.87 -30.93 5.33
C TRP A 218 50.62 -32.43 5.46
N LYS A 219 49.81 -33.01 4.56
CA LYS A 219 49.54 -34.45 4.54
C LYS A 219 50.80 -35.27 4.29
N SER A 220 51.66 -34.84 3.36
CA SER A 220 52.94 -35.49 3.07
C SER A 220 53.90 -35.41 4.27
N SER A 221 54.07 -34.22 4.86
CA SER A 221 54.90 -34.03 6.06
C SER A 221 54.41 -34.84 7.26
N TYR A 222 53.09 -34.93 7.44
CA TYR A 222 52.48 -35.76 8.47
C TYR A 222 52.76 -37.25 8.24
N GLU A 223 52.63 -37.75 7.01
CA GLU A 223 52.88 -39.15 6.69
C GLU A 223 54.37 -39.52 6.84
N ASP A 224 55.28 -38.65 6.40
CA ASP A 224 56.73 -38.83 6.62
C ASP A 224 57.08 -38.86 8.13
N LEU A 225 56.54 -37.93 8.91
CA LEU A 225 56.73 -37.91 10.35
C LEU A 225 56.18 -39.19 11.00
N ARG A 226 54.98 -39.62 10.59
CA ARG A 226 54.35 -40.87 11.04
C ARG A 226 55.23 -42.06 10.73
N GLN A 227 55.76 -42.18 9.51
CA GLN A 227 56.65 -43.27 9.09
C GLN A 227 57.94 -43.31 9.90
N ARG A 228 58.59 -42.14 10.10
CA ARG A 228 59.79 -42.02 10.93
C ARG A 228 59.53 -42.41 12.39
N ALA A 229 58.42 -41.96 12.96
CA ALA A 229 58.02 -42.32 14.31
C ALA A 229 57.76 -43.84 14.43
N LEU A 230 57.05 -44.44 13.47
CA LEU A 230 56.78 -45.88 13.43
C LEU A 230 58.08 -46.70 13.36
N LYS A 231 59.01 -46.30 12.47
CA LYS A 231 60.31 -46.98 12.30
C LYS A 231 61.16 -46.87 13.57
N SER A 232 61.19 -45.70 14.20
CA SER A 232 61.89 -45.50 15.47
C SER A 232 61.28 -46.38 16.58
N TYR A 233 59.95 -46.42 16.66
CA TYR A 233 59.22 -47.26 17.61
C TYR A 233 59.57 -48.75 17.44
N TYR A 234 59.49 -49.29 16.22
CA TYR A 234 59.83 -50.70 15.98
C TYR A 234 61.31 -51.00 16.25
N LYS A 235 62.23 -50.09 15.90
CA LYS A 235 63.66 -50.25 16.23
C LYS A 235 63.90 -50.28 17.74
N GLN A 236 63.24 -49.39 18.48
CA GLN A 236 63.30 -49.41 19.95
C GLN A 236 62.70 -50.69 20.52
N GLN A 237 61.60 -51.19 19.95
CA GLN A 237 60.96 -52.43 20.37
C GLN A 237 61.85 -53.66 20.13
N GLU A 238 62.55 -53.73 18.99
CA GLU A 238 63.56 -54.76 18.70
C GLU A 238 64.74 -54.68 19.68
N GLU A 239 65.27 -53.48 19.93
CA GLU A 239 66.39 -53.27 20.85
C GLU A 239 66.02 -53.67 22.29
N ILE A 240 64.83 -53.26 22.76
CA ILE A 240 64.30 -53.68 24.06
C ILE A 240 64.17 -55.20 24.13
N SER A 241 63.72 -55.84 23.05
CA SER A 241 63.58 -57.30 23.00
C SER A 241 64.94 -58.01 23.02
N ARG A 242 65.94 -57.50 22.29
CA ARG A 242 67.34 -57.97 22.35
C ARG A 242 67.94 -57.82 23.74
N LEU A 243 67.83 -56.63 24.35
CA LEU A 243 68.34 -56.36 25.69
C LEU A 243 67.68 -57.26 26.73
N LYS A 244 66.37 -57.50 26.63
CA LYS A 244 65.66 -58.47 27.47
C LYS A 244 66.21 -59.89 27.31
N ALA A 245 66.47 -60.35 26.09
CA ALA A 245 67.04 -61.67 25.84
C ALA A 245 68.47 -61.80 26.41
N LEU A 246 69.32 -60.77 26.24
CA LEU A 246 70.67 -60.70 26.79
C LEU A 246 70.68 -60.74 28.34
N ILE A 247 69.79 -59.99 28.97
CA ILE A 247 69.61 -60.02 30.44
C ILE A 247 69.25 -61.43 30.90
N GLU A 248 68.39 -62.13 30.16
CA GLU A 248 67.94 -63.47 30.52
C GLU A 248 68.99 -64.56 30.28
N GLU A 249 69.89 -64.37 29.31
CA GLU A 249 71.11 -65.18 29.19
C GLU A 249 72.12 -64.90 30.32
N MET A 250 72.29 -63.64 30.72
CA MET A 250 73.19 -63.27 31.83
C MET A 250 72.70 -63.80 33.18
N LYS A 251 71.38 -63.92 33.40
CA LYS A 251 70.82 -64.55 34.61
C LYS A 251 70.94 -66.08 34.65
N LYS A 252 71.30 -66.72 33.53
CA LYS A 252 71.49 -68.18 33.43
C LYS A 252 72.95 -68.62 33.62
N LYS A 253 73.88 -67.68 33.79
CA LYS A 253 75.25 -67.91 34.27
C LYS A 253 75.34 -67.61 35.76
#